data_AF-A0A9D2E1L2-F1
#
_entry.id   AF-A0A9D2E1L2-F1
#
_cell.length_a   1.000
_cell.length_b   1.000
_cell.length_c   1.000
_cell.angle_alpha   90.00
_cell.angle_beta   90.00
_cell.angle_gamma   90.00
#
_symmetry.space_group_name_H-M   'P 1'
#
loop_
_entity.id
_entity.type
_entity.pdbx_description
1 polymer ?
#
loop_
_entity_poly.entity_id
_entity_poly.type
_entity_poly.pdbx_seq_one_letter_code
_entity_poly.pdbx_strand_id
1 'polypeptide(L)'
;MISLINFNQIAKTQIFNKNQTQQSNKNQYPNLRPLSADTISFSARTSSKPIISKEDAVEKSPKSRDAKKLVDKSNMGSRNVAANIIKDAKYSFGLFKYNIDSLLSPLVVTHDRKNHPIDKIEYRIKSEQSIMEKACQKNMRTKKAIKEGLTDIIGARVILGDASEGGGNQVVDRLIKGVKENKIKIIEIEHYRPNTKYQYASQSKLNTLAKVSKEKGVWNFKNTMQETSSGYMAIHMLMELKDGFVGELQILGRDVARLKDIEDLCYKAMDNKNIPPKYENIDRVFKQTGLRSSGDNENIELKQAFMDYTKAAYIHEREKEPSNNENSEFLYIPADSIIPKELDFNELAMMKAKADREHKKH
;
A
#
# COMPACT_ATOMS: atom_id res chain seq x y z
N MET A 1 -8.81 -43.78 -6.23
CA MET A 1 -8.15 -43.69 -4.91
C MET A 1 -7.11 -42.60 -5.00
N ILE A 2 -7.32 -41.48 -4.31
CA ILE A 2 -6.39 -40.33 -4.30
C ILE A 2 -5.68 -40.33 -2.96
N SER A 3 -4.35 -40.37 -2.99
CA SER A 3 -3.50 -40.31 -1.80
C SER A 3 -3.47 -38.89 -1.25
N LEU A 4 -3.97 -38.69 -0.03
CA LEU A 4 -3.85 -37.42 0.69
C LEU A 4 -2.40 -37.21 1.15
N ILE A 5 -1.80 -36.10 0.74
CA ILE A 5 -0.46 -35.69 1.20
C ILE A 5 -0.61 -35.10 2.61
N ASN A 6 0.08 -35.69 3.58
CA ASN A 6 0.00 -35.31 4.99
C ASN A 6 1.01 -34.20 5.32
N PHE A 7 0.53 -32.98 5.50
CA PHE A 7 1.37 -31.79 5.67
C PHE A 7 2.13 -31.70 7.02
N ASN A 8 1.86 -32.59 7.98
CA ASN A 8 2.40 -32.50 9.34
C ASN A 8 3.85 -32.98 9.56
N GLN A 9 4.61 -33.31 8.50
CA GLN A 9 5.98 -33.86 8.64
C GLN A 9 7.14 -32.91 8.30
N ILE A 10 6.89 -31.71 7.76
CA ILE A 10 7.99 -30.79 7.36
C ILE A 10 8.59 -30.01 8.55
N ALA A 11 7.88 -29.92 9.68
CA ALA A 11 8.25 -29.05 10.81
C ALA A 11 9.14 -29.67 11.92
N LYS A 12 9.67 -30.90 11.75
CA LYS A 12 10.35 -31.64 12.84
C LYS A 12 11.71 -32.27 12.49
N THR A 13 12.48 -31.68 11.59
CA THR A 13 13.84 -32.19 11.29
C THR A 13 14.88 -31.07 11.15
N GLN A 14 15.34 -30.50 12.28
CA GLN A 14 16.66 -29.82 12.39
C GLN A 14 17.09 -29.37 13.82
N ILE A 15 17.04 -30.23 14.86
CA ILE A 15 17.77 -29.97 16.13
C ILE A 15 18.39 -31.26 16.69
N PHE A 16 19.62 -31.17 17.23
CA PHE A 16 20.49 -32.22 17.83
C PHE A 16 21.13 -33.20 16.81
N ASN A 17 22.41 -33.60 16.82
CA ASN A 17 23.58 -33.53 17.75
C ASN A 17 24.89 -33.35 16.90
N LYS A 18 26.11 -33.00 17.36
CA LYS A 18 26.69 -32.51 18.64
C LYS A 18 28.11 -31.91 18.43
N ASN A 19 28.51 -31.01 19.33
CA ASN A 19 29.85 -30.77 19.92
C ASN A 19 31.16 -30.96 19.11
N GLN A 20 32.02 -29.91 19.15
CA GLN A 20 33.22 -29.98 20.00
C GLN A 20 33.70 -28.61 20.51
N THR A 21 34.17 -28.66 21.76
CA THR A 21 34.80 -27.64 22.62
C THR A 21 35.80 -26.68 21.99
N GLN A 22 35.77 -25.41 22.46
CA GLN A 22 36.95 -24.81 23.12
C GLN A 22 36.53 -23.75 24.15
N GLN A 23 37.22 -23.74 25.30
CA GLN A 23 37.03 -22.76 26.38
C GLN A 23 37.92 -21.53 26.12
N SER A 24 37.40 -20.32 26.35
CA SER A 24 38.23 -19.22 26.83
C SER A 24 37.41 -18.16 27.57
N ASN A 25 37.97 -17.68 28.69
CA ASN A 25 37.39 -16.65 29.54
C ASN A 25 37.32 -15.29 28.84
N LYS A 26 36.28 -14.49 29.15
CA LYS A 26 36.42 -13.20 29.88
C LYS A 26 35.10 -12.44 30.01
N ASN A 27 34.82 -11.97 31.23
CA ASN A 27 33.88 -10.87 31.44
C ASN A 27 34.46 -9.59 30.82
N GLN A 28 33.84 -9.07 29.75
CA GLN A 28 34.13 -7.75 29.22
C GLN A 28 32.84 -7.02 28.84
N TYR A 29 32.45 -6.06 29.68
CA TYR A 29 31.48 -5.04 29.31
C TYR A 29 32.12 -4.08 28.30
N PRO A 30 31.50 -3.81 27.14
CA PRO A 30 32.03 -2.84 26.18
C PRO A 30 31.82 -1.41 26.67
N ASN A 31 32.92 -0.75 27.06
CA ASN A 31 33.15 0.69 27.18
C ASN A 31 31.94 1.63 26.94
N LEU A 32 31.34 2.12 28.02
CA LEU A 32 30.63 3.39 28.00
C LEU A 32 31.64 4.52 27.79
N ARG A 33 31.65 5.16 26.61
CA ARG A 33 32.41 6.40 26.41
C ARG A 33 31.73 7.54 27.20
N PRO A 34 32.47 8.35 27.98
CA PRO A 34 31.90 9.52 28.62
C PRO A 34 31.46 10.54 27.55
N LEU A 35 30.29 11.15 27.76
CA LEU A 35 29.84 12.29 26.96
C LEU A 35 30.73 13.50 27.30
N SER A 36 31.47 13.99 26.31
CA SER A 36 32.28 15.21 26.43
C SER A 36 31.41 16.45 26.17
N ALA A 37 31.55 17.45 27.05
CA ALA A 37 30.90 18.77 27.00
C ALA A 37 29.43 18.83 27.42
N ASP A 38 29.23 18.86 28.73
CA ASP A 38 28.16 19.61 29.39
C ASP A 38 28.67 21.04 29.64
N THR A 39 28.01 22.08 29.10
CA THR A 39 28.24 23.49 29.46
C THR A 39 26.96 24.30 29.31
N ILE A 40 26.75 25.24 30.23
CA ILE A 40 25.42 25.69 30.66
C ILE A 40 25.12 27.13 30.18
N SER A 41 23.87 27.36 29.77
CA SER A 41 23.05 28.59 29.91
C SER A 41 23.59 29.99 29.59
N PHE A 42 22.72 30.81 28.99
CA PHE A 42 22.40 32.12 29.57
C PHE A 42 20.88 32.32 29.70
N SER A 43 20.46 32.88 30.83
CA SER A 43 19.05 33.09 31.20
C SER A 43 18.77 34.54 31.57
N ALA A 44 17.72 35.13 31.00
CA ALA A 44 17.00 36.32 31.52
C ALA A 44 15.69 36.48 30.71
N ARG A 45 14.51 36.86 31.26
CA ARG A 45 14.17 37.33 32.61
C ARG A 45 12.94 36.63 33.19
N THR A 46 12.88 36.63 34.52
CA THR A 46 11.79 36.21 35.38
C THR A 46 10.68 37.26 35.53
N SER A 47 9.45 36.83 35.76
CA SER A 47 8.57 37.43 36.79
C SER A 47 7.56 36.42 37.35
N SER A 48 7.80 36.00 38.60
CA SER A 48 6.82 35.60 39.64
C SER A 48 5.62 34.69 39.29
N LYS A 49 5.59 33.50 39.94
CA LYS A 49 4.34 32.78 40.29
C LYS A 49 3.49 33.63 41.27
N PRO A 50 2.23 33.24 41.52
CA PRO A 50 2.03 32.49 42.76
C PRO A 50 1.30 31.15 42.58
N ILE A 51 1.52 30.27 43.55
CA ILE A 51 0.75 29.04 43.74
C ILE A 51 -0.59 29.43 44.35
N ILE A 52 -1.70 28.96 43.77
CA ILE A 52 -3.02 29.00 44.41
C ILE A 52 -3.47 27.55 44.63
N SER A 53 -4.09 27.34 45.79
CA SER A 53 -4.53 26.05 46.31
C SER A 53 -5.65 25.41 45.48
N LYS A 54 -5.94 24.14 45.78
CA LYS A 54 -7.21 23.52 45.39
C LYS A 54 -8.39 24.25 46.06
N GLU A 55 -9.57 23.97 45.50
CA GLU A 55 -10.90 24.46 45.87
C GLU A 55 -11.26 25.87 45.34
N ASP A 56 -12.48 25.96 44.83
CA ASP A 56 -13.21 27.12 44.31
C ASP A 56 -12.70 27.87 43.06
N ALA A 57 -12.68 27.15 41.93
CA ALA A 57 -13.02 27.75 40.62
C ALA A 57 -13.79 26.77 39.73
N VAL A 58 -15.13 26.83 39.73
CA VAL A 58 -15.98 26.20 38.70
C VAL A 58 -15.89 27.04 37.42
N GLU A 59 -14.73 26.99 36.76
CA GLU A 59 -14.55 27.65 35.47
C GLU A 59 -15.26 26.82 34.39
N LYS A 60 -16.40 27.34 33.94
CA LYS A 60 -17.26 26.71 32.94
C LYS A 60 -16.47 26.49 31.65
N SER A 61 -16.13 25.23 31.38
CA SER A 61 -15.53 24.81 30.11
C SER A 61 -16.28 25.44 28.92
N PRO A 62 -15.58 26.10 27.98
CA PRO A 62 -16.23 26.84 26.91
C PRO A 62 -17.12 25.92 26.08
N LYS A 63 -18.39 26.31 25.97
CA LYS A 63 -19.48 25.47 25.45
C LYS A 63 -19.12 24.89 24.09
N SER A 64 -19.45 23.61 23.90
CA SER A 64 -19.13 22.74 22.75
C SER A 64 -19.49 23.26 21.33
N ARG A 65 -20.11 24.43 21.20
CA ARG A 65 -20.48 25.03 19.91
C ARG A 65 -19.30 25.66 19.16
N ASP A 66 -18.38 26.35 19.85
CA ASP A 66 -17.34 27.12 19.15
C ASP A 66 -16.12 26.26 18.77
N ALA A 67 -15.75 25.28 19.60
CA ALA A 67 -14.83 24.21 19.20
C ALA A 67 -15.35 23.43 17.98
N LYS A 68 -16.66 23.10 17.95
CA LYS A 68 -17.29 22.43 16.82
C LYS A 68 -17.26 23.29 15.55
N LYS A 69 -17.59 24.60 15.63
CA LYS A 69 -17.45 25.53 14.49
C LYS A 69 -16.01 25.65 13.97
N LEU A 70 -15.00 25.59 14.85
CA LEU A 70 -13.59 25.63 14.47
C LEU A 70 -13.17 24.36 13.71
N VAL A 71 -13.62 23.18 14.18
CA VAL A 71 -13.45 21.90 13.48
C VAL A 71 -14.20 21.86 12.15
N ASP A 72 -15.44 22.36 12.10
CA ASP A 72 -16.23 22.42 10.87
C ASP A 72 -15.59 23.35 9.83
N LYS A 73 -15.06 24.52 10.25
CA LYS A 73 -14.32 25.45 9.37
C LYS A 73 -13.01 24.86 8.86
N SER A 74 -12.22 24.17 9.68
CA SER A 74 -10.97 23.54 9.25
C SER A 74 -11.20 22.35 8.31
N ASN A 75 -12.29 21.59 8.53
CA ASN A 75 -12.76 20.55 7.62
C ASN A 75 -13.24 21.13 6.28
N MET A 76 -14.01 22.23 6.28
CA MET A 76 -14.40 22.93 5.05
C MET A 76 -13.19 23.46 4.27
N GLY A 77 -12.21 24.07 4.94
CA GLY A 77 -10.96 24.51 4.31
C GLY A 77 -10.20 23.34 3.66
N SER A 78 -10.11 22.20 4.36
CA SER A 78 -9.44 20.99 3.86
C SER A 78 -10.16 20.38 2.64
N ARG A 79 -11.50 20.35 2.64
CA ARG A 79 -12.31 19.93 1.47
C ARG A 79 -12.11 20.85 0.27
N ASN A 80 -12.16 22.17 0.47
CA ASN A 80 -11.93 23.13 -0.61
C ASN A 80 -10.53 23.01 -1.21
N VAL A 81 -9.51 22.72 -0.41
CA VAL A 81 -8.15 22.44 -0.92
C VAL A 81 -8.14 21.13 -1.73
N ALA A 82 -8.76 20.05 -1.25
CA ALA A 82 -8.84 18.77 -1.96
C ALA A 82 -9.57 18.87 -3.31
N ALA A 83 -10.73 19.54 -3.35
CA ALA A 83 -11.50 19.76 -4.58
C ALA A 83 -10.70 20.57 -5.62
N ASN A 84 -10.00 21.63 -5.18
CA ASN A 84 -9.12 22.41 -6.05
C ASN A 84 -7.91 21.61 -6.55
N ILE A 85 -7.40 20.65 -5.78
CA ILE A 85 -6.34 19.73 -6.23
C ILE A 85 -6.86 18.79 -7.31
N ILE A 86 -8.07 18.24 -7.18
CA ILE A 86 -8.67 17.43 -8.24
C ILE A 86 -8.91 18.25 -9.51
N LYS A 87 -9.38 19.49 -9.39
CA LYS A 87 -9.57 20.38 -10.54
C LYS A 87 -8.26 20.58 -11.32
N ASP A 88 -7.17 20.90 -10.64
CA ASP A 88 -5.83 20.98 -11.23
C ASP A 88 -5.38 19.64 -11.84
N ALA A 89 -5.61 18.52 -11.13
CA ALA A 89 -5.12 17.21 -11.53
C ALA A 89 -5.70 16.73 -12.87
N LYS A 90 -6.89 17.20 -13.29
CA LYS A 90 -7.55 16.76 -14.53
C LYS A 90 -6.70 16.94 -15.79
N TYR A 91 -5.99 18.06 -15.95
CA TYR A 91 -5.16 18.29 -17.14
C TYR A 91 -3.94 17.35 -17.14
N SER A 92 -3.21 17.31 -16.04
CA SER A 92 -2.05 16.43 -15.86
C SER A 92 -2.43 14.94 -15.95
N PHE A 93 -3.61 14.54 -15.46
CA PHE A 93 -4.18 13.20 -15.62
C PHE A 93 -4.47 12.86 -17.09
N GLY A 94 -5.04 13.79 -17.86
CA GLY A 94 -5.30 13.60 -19.29
C GLY A 94 -4.02 13.36 -20.09
N LEU A 95 -2.98 14.16 -19.83
CA LEU A 95 -1.67 13.99 -20.46
C LEU A 95 -0.97 12.70 -20.02
N PHE A 96 -1.03 12.37 -18.72
CA PHE A 96 -0.52 11.10 -18.19
C PHE A 96 -1.18 9.90 -18.88
N LYS A 97 -2.53 9.87 -18.92
CA LYS A 97 -3.30 8.82 -19.59
C LYS A 97 -2.88 8.69 -21.06
N TYR A 98 -2.87 9.79 -21.82
CA TYR A 98 -2.46 9.80 -23.22
C TYR A 98 -1.04 9.23 -23.43
N ASN A 99 -0.07 9.66 -22.60
CA ASN A 99 1.31 9.19 -22.72
C ASN A 99 1.42 7.69 -22.41
N ILE A 100 0.77 7.20 -21.36
CA ILE A 100 0.76 5.77 -21.01
C ILE A 100 0.05 4.94 -22.09
N ASP A 101 -1.14 5.34 -22.55
CA ASP A 101 -1.87 4.67 -23.64
C ASP A 101 -0.99 4.58 -24.91
N SER A 102 -0.33 5.68 -25.29
CA SER A 102 0.53 5.73 -26.49
C SER A 102 1.72 4.77 -26.46
N LEU A 103 2.14 4.34 -25.25
CA LEU A 103 3.25 3.41 -25.04
C LEU A 103 2.77 1.97 -24.84
N LEU A 104 1.67 1.79 -24.10
CA LEU A 104 1.25 0.50 -23.54
C LEU A 104 -0.01 -0.09 -24.20
N SER A 105 -0.93 0.71 -24.75
CA SER A 105 -2.09 0.16 -25.49
C SER A 105 -1.71 -0.77 -26.65
N PRO A 106 -0.55 -0.59 -27.35
CA PRO A 106 -0.05 -1.58 -28.31
C PRO A 106 0.35 -2.94 -27.71
N LEU A 107 0.38 -3.10 -26.39
CA LEU A 107 0.61 -4.35 -25.64
C LEU A 107 -0.64 -4.84 -24.89
N VAL A 108 -1.81 -4.21 -25.08
CA VAL A 108 -3.08 -4.65 -24.49
C VAL A 108 -3.70 -5.75 -25.35
N VAL A 109 -4.28 -6.75 -24.68
CA VAL A 109 -5.03 -7.85 -25.31
C VAL A 109 -6.23 -7.30 -26.07
N THR A 110 -6.40 -7.76 -27.31
CA THR A 110 -7.60 -7.52 -28.11
C THR A 110 -8.10 -8.84 -28.69
N HIS A 111 -9.29 -8.83 -29.32
CA HIS A 111 -9.82 -10.01 -30.02
C HIS A 111 -8.80 -10.63 -30.99
N ASP A 112 -8.07 -9.78 -31.71
CA ASP A 112 -7.07 -10.14 -32.72
C ASP A 112 -5.66 -10.37 -32.13
N ARG A 113 -5.44 -10.04 -30.86
CA ARG A 113 -4.11 -10.01 -30.20
C ARG A 113 -4.16 -10.66 -28.82
N LYS A 114 -4.48 -11.95 -28.79
CA LYS A 114 -4.67 -12.73 -27.55
C LYS A 114 -3.38 -12.98 -26.77
N ASN A 115 -2.21 -12.93 -27.43
CA ASN A 115 -0.90 -13.24 -26.84
C ASN A 115 -0.18 -11.98 -26.30
N HIS A 116 -0.92 -10.91 -26.02
CA HIS A 116 -0.39 -9.65 -25.50
C HIS A 116 -0.32 -9.68 -23.96
N PRO A 117 0.69 -9.04 -23.35
CA PRO A 117 0.95 -9.22 -21.92
C PRO A 117 0.03 -8.41 -21.00
N ILE A 118 -0.60 -7.32 -21.47
CA ILE A 118 -1.47 -6.48 -20.65
C ILE A 118 -2.93 -6.88 -20.88
N ASP A 119 -3.62 -7.28 -19.81
CA ASP A 119 -5.06 -7.51 -19.78
C ASP A 119 -5.83 -6.19 -19.96
N LYS A 120 -5.51 -5.21 -19.10
CA LYS A 120 -6.13 -3.88 -19.08
C LYS A 120 -5.23 -2.85 -18.41
N ILE A 121 -5.51 -1.58 -18.68
CA ILE A 121 -4.91 -0.45 -17.98
C ILE A 121 -6.03 0.34 -17.29
N GLU A 122 -5.97 0.40 -15.96
CA GLU A 122 -6.94 1.10 -15.12
C GLU A 122 -6.38 2.47 -14.73
N TYR A 123 -7.17 3.53 -14.85
CA TYR A 123 -6.74 4.90 -14.53
C TYR A 123 -7.61 5.53 -13.44
N ARG A 124 -7.00 6.29 -12.54
CA ARG A 124 -7.69 6.91 -11.40
C ARG A 124 -7.12 8.28 -11.04
N ILE A 125 -8.01 9.21 -10.68
CA ILE A 125 -7.68 10.33 -9.79
C ILE A 125 -8.19 9.97 -8.39
N LYS A 126 -7.38 10.17 -7.34
CA LYS A 126 -7.81 9.94 -5.96
C LYS A 126 -8.99 10.84 -5.59
N SER A 127 -10.00 10.29 -4.92
CA SER A 127 -11.18 11.00 -4.44
C SER A 127 -10.85 12.07 -3.38
N GLU A 128 -11.66 13.13 -3.31
CA GLU A 128 -11.44 14.27 -2.40
C GLU A 128 -11.30 13.82 -0.94
N GLN A 129 -12.19 12.93 -0.50
CA GLN A 129 -12.19 12.36 0.84
C GLN A 129 -10.86 11.66 1.17
N SER A 130 -10.33 10.86 0.24
CA SER A 130 -9.06 10.13 0.44
C SER A 130 -7.84 11.04 0.34
N ILE A 131 -7.89 12.13 -0.46
CA ILE A 131 -6.88 13.20 -0.44
C ILE A 131 -6.88 13.89 0.93
N MET A 132 -8.06 14.29 1.43
CA MET A 132 -8.23 14.96 2.72
C MET A 132 -7.75 14.10 3.88
N GLU A 133 -8.09 12.81 3.90
CA GLU A 133 -7.65 11.85 4.93
C GLU A 133 -6.13 11.69 4.94
N LYS A 134 -5.50 11.38 3.79
CA LYS A 134 -4.04 11.24 3.69
C LYS A 134 -3.31 12.55 4.00
N ALA A 135 -3.84 13.68 3.56
CA ALA A 135 -3.28 14.99 3.86
C ALA A 135 -3.35 15.30 5.37
N CYS A 136 -4.46 14.98 6.03
CA CYS A 136 -4.59 15.15 7.48
C CYS A 136 -3.60 14.25 8.25
N GLN A 137 -3.53 12.96 7.89
CA GLN A 137 -2.59 11.99 8.47
C GLN A 137 -1.12 12.43 8.35
N LYS A 138 -0.73 13.01 7.20
CA LYS A 138 0.62 13.55 6.97
C LYS A 138 0.79 15.03 7.37
N ASN A 139 -0.19 15.63 8.05
CA ASN A 139 -0.23 17.05 8.43
C ASN A 139 0.01 18.06 7.27
N MET A 140 -0.37 17.70 6.05
CA MET A 140 -0.23 18.54 4.85
C MET A 140 -1.39 19.52 4.75
N ARG A 141 -1.12 20.81 4.97
CA ARG A 141 -2.16 21.87 5.05
C ARG A 141 -2.29 22.76 3.82
N THR A 142 -1.38 22.66 2.84
CA THR A 142 -1.35 23.54 1.67
C THR A 142 -1.44 22.76 0.36
N LYS A 143 -1.97 23.41 -0.69
CA LYS A 143 -2.07 22.83 -2.04
C LYS A 143 -0.71 22.34 -2.56
N LYS A 144 0.36 23.10 -2.31
CA LYS A 144 1.74 22.75 -2.67
C LYS A 144 2.22 21.49 -1.93
N ALA A 145 2.13 21.48 -0.60
CA ALA A 145 2.57 20.34 0.22
C ALA A 145 1.82 19.04 -0.11
N ILE A 146 0.53 19.14 -0.47
CA ILE A 146 -0.26 17.96 -0.87
C ILE A 146 0.14 17.47 -2.28
N LYS A 147 0.37 18.36 -3.25
CA LYS A 147 0.87 17.97 -4.60
C LYS A 147 2.24 17.29 -4.53
N GLU A 148 3.15 17.84 -3.74
CA GLU A 148 4.53 17.35 -3.61
C GLU A 148 4.63 16.09 -2.72
N GLY A 149 3.73 15.93 -1.74
CA GLY A 149 3.81 14.88 -0.73
C GLY A 149 2.83 13.70 -0.86
N LEU A 150 1.81 13.80 -1.73
CA LEU A 150 0.93 12.69 -2.10
C LEU A 150 1.16 12.26 -3.55
N THR A 151 2.06 11.29 -3.71
CA THR A 151 2.53 10.76 -5.01
C THR A 151 1.48 9.96 -5.79
N ASP A 152 0.44 9.48 -5.10
CA ASP A 152 -0.63 8.64 -5.65
C ASP A 152 -1.94 9.42 -5.92
N ILE A 153 -1.89 10.76 -6.15
CA ILE A 153 -3.09 11.55 -6.54
C ILE A 153 -3.57 11.14 -7.93
N ILE A 154 -2.64 11.03 -8.89
CA ILE A 154 -2.87 10.49 -10.23
C ILE A 154 -2.29 9.09 -10.24
N GLY A 155 -3.07 8.09 -10.67
CA GLY A 155 -2.65 6.69 -10.67
C GLY A 155 -3.05 5.94 -11.93
N ALA A 156 -2.21 4.99 -12.34
CA ALA A 156 -2.54 3.95 -13.30
C ALA A 156 -2.11 2.57 -12.78
N ARG A 157 -2.91 1.55 -13.09
CA ARG A 157 -2.61 0.13 -12.85
C ARG A 157 -2.54 -0.59 -14.20
N VAL A 158 -1.37 -1.11 -14.53
CA VAL A 158 -1.16 -2.02 -15.68
C VAL A 158 -1.36 -3.43 -15.15
N ILE A 159 -2.47 -4.04 -15.56
CA ILE A 159 -2.83 -5.40 -15.17
C ILE A 159 -2.26 -6.34 -16.22
N LEU A 160 -1.32 -7.20 -15.82
CA LEU A 160 -0.78 -8.24 -16.70
C LEU A 160 -1.77 -9.41 -16.79
N GLY A 161 -1.96 -9.95 -18.01
CA GLY A 161 -2.85 -11.07 -18.27
C GLY A 161 -2.30 -12.42 -17.79
N ASP A 162 -0.98 -12.51 -17.60
CA ASP A 162 -0.32 -13.65 -16.99
C ASP A 162 0.64 -13.23 -15.86
N ALA A 163 1.18 -14.23 -15.17
CA ALA A 163 2.17 -14.07 -14.14
C ALA A 163 3.62 -13.95 -14.68
N SER A 164 3.85 -13.88 -15.99
CA SER A 164 5.20 -14.02 -16.55
C SER A 164 6.10 -12.81 -16.30
N GLU A 165 7.39 -13.06 -16.05
CA GLU A 165 8.41 -12.01 -16.08
C GLU A 165 8.57 -11.44 -17.51
N GLY A 166 8.34 -12.28 -18.54
CA GLY A 166 8.39 -11.90 -19.94
C GLY A 166 7.41 -10.77 -20.29
N GLY A 167 6.17 -10.86 -19.82
CA GLY A 167 5.15 -9.84 -20.04
C GLY A 167 5.51 -8.50 -19.42
N GLY A 168 5.93 -8.49 -18.14
CA GLY A 168 6.38 -7.25 -17.51
C GLY A 168 7.69 -6.70 -18.07
N ASN A 169 8.61 -7.55 -18.55
CA ASN A 169 9.79 -7.11 -19.31
C ASN A 169 9.40 -6.34 -20.58
N GLN A 170 8.37 -6.79 -21.33
CA GLN A 170 7.87 -6.06 -22.50
C GLN A 170 7.26 -4.70 -22.14
N VAL A 171 6.52 -4.61 -21.02
CA VAL A 171 6.01 -3.34 -20.49
C VAL A 171 7.16 -2.40 -20.14
N VAL A 172 8.17 -2.89 -19.41
CA VAL A 172 9.37 -2.10 -19.05
C VAL A 172 10.12 -1.62 -20.30
N ASP A 173 10.23 -2.42 -21.36
CA ASP A 173 10.85 -1.98 -22.62
C ASP A 173 10.09 -0.83 -23.31
N ARG A 174 8.74 -0.83 -23.27
CA ARG A 174 7.94 0.31 -23.74
C ARG A 174 8.15 1.56 -22.88
N LEU A 175 8.29 1.40 -21.56
CA LEU A 175 8.60 2.52 -20.66
C LEU A 175 10.02 3.07 -20.89
N ILE A 176 11.02 2.22 -21.10
CA ILE A 176 12.38 2.61 -21.51
C ILE A 176 12.33 3.46 -22.79
N LYS A 177 11.56 3.02 -23.80
CA LYS A 177 11.35 3.79 -25.03
C LYS A 177 10.70 5.14 -24.73
N GLY A 178 9.65 5.18 -23.90
CA GLY A 178 8.97 6.41 -23.50
C GLY A 178 9.88 7.43 -22.80
N VAL A 179 10.78 6.97 -21.93
CA VAL A 179 11.79 7.84 -21.28
C VAL A 179 12.83 8.34 -22.29
N LYS A 180 13.33 7.47 -23.19
CA LYS A 180 14.25 7.88 -24.28
C LYS A 180 13.64 8.95 -25.19
N GLU A 181 12.35 8.83 -25.50
CA GLU A 181 11.58 9.76 -26.33
C GLU A 181 11.06 11.01 -25.58
N ASN A 182 11.43 11.20 -24.31
CA ASN A 182 10.92 12.29 -23.43
C ASN A 182 9.38 12.33 -23.27
N LYS A 183 8.66 11.24 -23.60
CA LYS A 183 7.20 11.14 -23.42
C LYS A 183 6.81 11.01 -21.95
N ILE A 184 7.68 10.40 -21.15
CA ILE A 184 7.49 10.19 -19.72
C ILE A 184 8.80 10.42 -18.96
N LYS A 185 8.68 10.85 -17.69
CA LYS A 185 9.81 11.08 -16.79
C LYS A 185 9.58 10.28 -15.50
N ILE A 186 10.20 9.10 -15.41
CA ILE A 186 10.12 8.24 -14.23
C ILE A 186 11.20 8.71 -13.24
N ILE A 187 10.84 8.90 -11.98
CA ILE A 187 11.71 9.44 -10.93
C ILE A 187 12.09 8.43 -9.85
N GLU A 188 11.28 7.39 -9.64
CA GLU A 188 11.50 6.35 -8.63
C GLU A 188 10.86 5.04 -9.10
N ILE A 189 11.52 3.91 -8.80
CA ILE A 189 10.99 2.55 -8.96
C ILE A 189 11.10 1.85 -7.62
N GLU A 190 9.98 1.31 -7.13
CA GLU A 190 9.92 0.40 -5.99
C GLU A 190 9.38 -0.96 -6.46
N HIS A 191 10.01 -2.05 -6.07
CA HIS A 191 9.59 -3.40 -6.44
C HIS A 191 9.26 -4.20 -5.20
N TYR A 192 7.96 -4.35 -4.95
CA TYR A 192 7.39 -5.13 -3.87
C TYR A 192 7.31 -6.60 -4.29
N ARG A 193 7.85 -7.52 -3.49
CA ARG A 193 7.82 -8.97 -3.75
C ARG A 193 8.00 -9.78 -2.45
N PRO A 194 7.43 -10.99 -2.30
CA PRO A 194 7.78 -11.87 -1.18
C PRO A 194 9.25 -12.35 -1.21
N ASN A 195 9.80 -12.56 -2.41
CA ASN A 195 11.20 -12.94 -2.68
C ASN A 195 11.50 -12.78 -4.18
N THR A 196 12.72 -13.13 -4.61
CA THR A 196 13.20 -13.00 -6.00
C THR A 196 12.49 -13.87 -7.05
N LYS A 197 11.73 -14.92 -6.69
CA LYS A 197 10.94 -15.73 -7.63
C LYS A 197 9.76 -14.95 -8.20
N TYR A 198 9.15 -14.07 -7.40
CA TYR A 198 7.87 -13.43 -7.71
C TYR A 198 8.02 -12.03 -8.34
N GLN A 199 9.03 -11.86 -9.18
CA GLN A 199 9.28 -10.62 -9.90
C GLN A 199 8.40 -10.52 -11.16
N TYR A 200 7.85 -9.33 -11.44
CA TYR A 200 7.11 -9.05 -12.68
C TYR A 200 8.01 -8.66 -13.85
N ALA A 201 9.21 -8.15 -13.57
CA ALA A 201 10.20 -7.82 -14.59
C ALA A 201 11.60 -8.11 -14.03
N SER A 202 12.52 -8.48 -14.91
CA SER A 202 13.90 -8.76 -14.54
C SER A 202 14.58 -7.55 -13.92
N GLN A 203 15.43 -7.80 -12.93
CA GLN A 203 16.28 -6.77 -12.33
C GLN A 203 17.12 -6.02 -13.38
N SER A 204 17.57 -6.71 -14.43
CA SER A 204 18.35 -6.11 -15.53
C SER A 204 17.56 -5.05 -16.31
N LYS A 205 16.29 -5.32 -16.63
CA LYS A 205 15.41 -4.36 -17.31
C LYS A 205 15.07 -3.17 -16.41
N LEU A 206 14.79 -3.40 -15.13
CA LEU A 206 14.55 -2.33 -14.15
C LEU A 206 15.80 -1.44 -13.94
N ASN A 207 16.99 -2.05 -13.87
CA ASN A 207 18.26 -1.31 -13.80
C ASN A 207 18.51 -0.50 -15.09
N THR A 208 18.15 -1.04 -16.26
CA THR A 208 18.24 -0.32 -17.53
C THR A 208 17.31 0.88 -17.57
N LEU A 209 16.06 0.74 -17.10
CA LEU A 209 15.12 1.84 -16.97
C LEU A 209 15.62 2.92 -16.01
N ALA A 210 16.12 2.53 -14.84
CA ALA A 210 16.72 3.43 -13.87
C ALA A 210 17.92 4.21 -14.44
N LYS A 211 18.81 3.54 -15.19
CA LYS A 211 19.94 4.18 -15.88
C LYS A 211 19.47 5.23 -16.88
N VAL A 212 18.54 4.86 -17.76
CA VAL A 212 18.00 5.76 -18.80
C VAL A 212 17.28 6.97 -18.19
N SER A 213 16.56 6.81 -17.07
CA SER A 213 15.96 7.93 -16.34
C SER A 213 16.99 8.87 -15.70
N LYS A 214 18.10 8.33 -15.16
CA LYS A 214 19.22 9.16 -14.66
C LYS A 214 19.87 9.96 -15.78
N GLU A 215 20.12 9.33 -16.93
CA GLU A 215 20.66 9.98 -18.14
C GLU A 215 19.74 11.11 -18.67
N LYS A 216 18.43 11.06 -18.37
CA LYS A 216 17.46 12.13 -18.67
C LYS A 216 17.34 13.19 -17.57
N GLY A 217 18.33 13.29 -16.68
CA GLY A 217 18.42 14.36 -15.69
C GLY A 217 17.61 14.11 -14.40
N VAL A 218 17.32 12.85 -14.05
CA VAL A 218 16.82 12.50 -12.72
C VAL A 218 17.98 12.13 -11.80
N TRP A 219 18.58 13.16 -11.18
CA TRP A 219 19.79 13.04 -10.37
C TRP A 219 19.59 12.14 -9.13
N ASN A 220 18.45 12.25 -8.46
CA ASN A 220 18.12 11.50 -7.24
C ASN A 220 17.21 10.28 -7.50
N PHE A 221 17.39 9.61 -8.64
CA PHE A 221 16.56 8.44 -8.99
C PHE A 221 16.78 7.28 -8.02
N LYS A 222 15.70 6.84 -7.36
CA LYS A 222 15.69 5.67 -6.48
C LYS A 222 15.21 4.42 -7.23
N ASN A 223 15.86 3.30 -6.95
CA ASN A 223 15.50 1.97 -7.46
C ASN A 223 15.60 1.00 -6.29
N THR A 224 14.49 0.67 -5.65
CA THR A 224 14.44 -0.11 -4.41
C THR A 224 13.78 -1.46 -4.63
N MET A 225 14.38 -2.51 -4.07
CA MET A 225 13.76 -3.82 -3.95
C MET A 225 13.27 -3.95 -2.51
N GLN A 226 11.98 -4.23 -2.32
CA GLN A 226 11.38 -4.35 -1.00
C GLN A 226 10.72 -5.72 -0.83
N GLU A 227 11.24 -6.48 0.14
CA GLU A 227 10.63 -7.75 0.52
C GLU A 227 9.42 -7.51 1.43
N THR A 228 8.25 -8.04 1.05
CA THR A 228 6.98 -7.78 1.72
C THR A 228 6.58 -8.92 2.64
N SER A 229 6.34 -8.62 3.92
CA SER A 229 5.79 -9.58 4.87
C SER A 229 4.36 -10.00 4.53
N SER A 230 3.54 -9.09 3.98
CA SER A 230 2.16 -9.35 3.57
C SER A 230 2.01 -10.20 2.31
N GLY A 231 3.10 -10.52 1.60
CA GLY A 231 3.07 -11.22 0.32
C GLY A 231 2.63 -10.36 -0.87
N TYR A 232 2.16 -9.12 -0.66
CA TYR A 232 1.79 -8.22 -1.76
C TYR A 232 2.98 -7.99 -2.70
N MET A 233 2.71 -8.08 -4.01
CA MET A 233 3.71 -7.95 -5.06
C MET A 233 3.23 -7.05 -6.19
N ALA A 234 4.08 -6.11 -6.58
CA ALA A 234 3.88 -5.16 -7.67
C ALA A 234 5.17 -4.38 -7.94
N ILE A 235 5.34 -3.87 -9.16
CA ILE A 235 6.32 -2.80 -9.44
C ILE A 235 5.56 -1.47 -9.39
N HIS A 236 6.01 -0.53 -8.56
CA HIS A 236 5.48 0.82 -8.47
C HIS A 236 6.50 1.77 -9.07
N MET A 237 6.05 2.70 -9.90
CA MET A 237 6.90 3.70 -10.52
C MET A 237 6.30 5.09 -10.30
N LEU A 238 7.08 6.00 -9.75
CA LEU A 238 6.67 7.39 -9.63
C LEU A 238 7.12 8.18 -10.86
N MET A 239 6.24 9.03 -11.35
CA MET A 239 6.37 9.75 -12.60
C MET A 239 6.14 11.23 -12.38
N GLU A 240 7.09 12.06 -12.79
CA GLU A 240 6.93 13.51 -12.76
C GLU A 240 5.96 13.93 -13.88
N LEU A 241 4.90 14.63 -13.50
CA LEU A 241 3.87 15.14 -14.39
C LEU A 241 3.94 16.68 -14.47
N LYS A 242 3.10 17.27 -15.30
CA LYS A 242 2.95 18.73 -15.35
C LYS A 242 2.36 19.27 -14.04
N ASP A 243 2.39 20.60 -13.90
CA ASP A 243 1.74 21.36 -12.83
C ASP A 243 2.16 20.97 -11.40
N GLY A 244 3.35 20.37 -11.26
CA GLY A 244 3.93 19.92 -9.99
C GLY A 244 3.30 18.64 -9.43
N PHE A 245 2.60 17.83 -10.24
CA PHE A 245 2.09 16.54 -9.79
C PHE A 245 3.12 15.42 -9.95
N VAL A 246 3.04 14.44 -9.06
CA VAL A 246 3.59 13.10 -9.27
C VAL A 246 2.42 12.16 -9.56
N GLY A 247 2.62 11.25 -10.51
CA GLY A 247 1.73 10.14 -10.80
C GLY A 247 2.37 8.81 -10.42
N GLU A 248 1.54 7.84 -10.03
CA GLU A 248 1.96 6.48 -9.71
C GLU A 248 1.52 5.51 -10.81
N LEU A 249 2.45 4.72 -11.34
CA LEU A 249 2.19 3.63 -12.27
C LEU A 249 2.52 2.30 -11.58
N GLN A 250 1.51 1.46 -11.37
CA GLN A 250 1.66 0.12 -10.81
C GLN A 250 1.63 -0.94 -11.92
N ILE A 251 2.47 -1.97 -11.83
CA ILE A 251 2.45 -3.17 -12.68
C ILE A 251 2.27 -4.39 -11.77
N LEU A 252 1.25 -5.20 -12.02
CA LEU A 252 0.90 -6.42 -11.28
C LEU A 252 0.01 -7.36 -12.13
N GLY A 253 -0.06 -8.64 -11.76
CA GLY A 253 -0.89 -9.64 -12.45
C GLY A 253 -2.36 -9.55 -12.10
N ARG A 254 -3.22 -10.04 -13.00
CA ARG A 254 -4.70 -10.04 -12.88
C ARG A 254 -5.19 -10.56 -11.52
N ASP A 255 -4.84 -11.78 -11.15
CA ASP A 255 -5.35 -12.42 -9.94
C ASP A 255 -4.82 -11.76 -8.65
N VAL A 256 -3.56 -11.32 -8.64
CA VAL A 256 -2.98 -10.51 -7.56
C VAL A 256 -3.69 -9.15 -7.41
N ALA A 257 -4.07 -8.49 -8.51
CA ALA A 257 -4.85 -7.25 -8.47
C ALA A 257 -6.26 -7.48 -7.91
N ARG A 258 -6.88 -8.61 -8.27
CA ARG A 258 -8.21 -9.02 -7.83
C ARG A 258 -8.24 -9.28 -6.32
N LEU A 259 -7.26 -10.01 -5.80
CA LEU A 259 -7.09 -10.20 -4.34
C LEU A 259 -6.81 -8.86 -3.64
N LYS A 260 -5.95 -8.02 -4.22
CA LYS A 260 -5.65 -6.69 -3.66
C LYS A 260 -6.88 -5.83 -3.44
N ASP A 261 -7.84 -5.84 -4.36
CA ASP A 261 -9.05 -5.03 -4.24
C ASP A 261 -10.01 -5.52 -3.12
N ILE A 262 -9.82 -6.73 -2.61
CA ILE A 262 -10.44 -7.24 -1.38
C ILE A 262 -9.58 -6.92 -0.15
N GLU A 263 -8.28 -7.21 -0.22
CA GLU A 263 -7.32 -6.99 0.88
C GLU A 263 -7.24 -5.51 1.30
N ASP A 264 -7.31 -4.55 0.36
CA ASP A 264 -7.36 -3.12 0.66
C ASP A 264 -8.67 -2.67 1.36
N LEU A 265 -9.71 -3.51 1.41
CA LEU A 265 -10.86 -3.32 2.32
C LEU A 265 -10.58 -3.91 3.70
N CYS A 266 -10.01 -5.13 3.77
CA CYS A 266 -9.60 -5.78 5.01
C CYS A 266 -8.62 -4.92 5.81
N TYR A 267 -7.57 -4.42 5.15
CA TYR A 267 -6.56 -3.55 5.74
C TYR A 267 -7.17 -2.27 6.32
N LYS A 268 -8.13 -1.66 5.62
CA LYS A 268 -8.84 -0.48 6.16
C LYS A 268 -9.69 -0.82 7.36
N ALA A 269 -10.33 -1.99 7.37
CA ALA A 269 -11.18 -2.42 8.47
C ALA A 269 -10.35 -2.67 9.74
N MET A 270 -9.21 -3.35 9.61
CA MET A 270 -8.26 -3.60 10.70
C MET A 270 -7.67 -2.31 11.27
N ASP A 271 -7.26 -1.36 10.43
CA ASP A 271 -6.66 -0.09 10.86
C ASP A 271 -7.69 1.01 11.24
N ASN A 272 -8.99 0.69 11.31
CA ASN A 272 -10.08 1.66 11.53
C ASN A 272 -10.08 2.85 10.56
N LYS A 273 -9.60 2.62 9.33
CA LYS A 273 -9.65 3.60 8.25
C LYS A 273 -11.05 3.65 7.65
N ASN A 274 -11.36 4.76 6.99
CA ASN A 274 -12.66 4.96 6.38
C ASN A 274 -12.93 3.92 5.27
N ILE A 275 -14.02 3.17 5.42
CA ILE A 275 -14.54 2.22 4.43
C ILE A 275 -15.80 2.84 3.82
N PRO A 276 -15.98 2.82 2.48
CA PRO A 276 -17.21 3.27 1.83
C PRO A 276 -18.45 2.63 2.45
N PRO A 277 -19.51 3.39 2.82
CA PRO A 277 -20.66 2.86 3.57
C PRO A 277 -21.34 1.62 2.96
N LYS A 278 -21.33 1.48 1.63
CA LYS A 278 -21.83 0.26 0.95
C LYS A 278 -21.14 -1.05 1.37
N TYR A 279 -19.96 -0.98 1.98
CA TYR A 279 -19.23 -2.16 2.47
C TYR A 279 -19.29 -2.29 4.00
N GLU A 280 -20.25 -1.66 4.68
CA GLU A 280 -20.46 -1.78 6.13
C GLU A 280 -20.57 -3.26 6.59
N ASN A 281 -21.12 -4.12 5.74
CA ASN A 281 -21.19 -5.58 5.94
C ASN A 281 -19.81 -6.17 6.31
N ILE A 282 -18.78 -5.80 5.54
CA ILE A 282 -17.39 -6.25 5.70
C ILE A 282 -16.78 -5.58 6.94
N ASP A 283 -16.96 -4.26 7.07
CA ASP A 283 -16.48 -3.48 8.23
C ASP A 283 -16.99 -4.06 9.57
N ARG A 284 -18.23 -4.58 9.60
CA ARG A 284 -18.86 -5.25 10.74
C ARG A 284 -18.22 -6.60 11.08
N VAL A 285 -17.84 -7.43 10.11
CA VAL A 285 -17.13 -8.70 10.38
C VAL A 285 -15.85 -8.41 11.17
N PHE A 286 -15.03 -7.46 10.70
CA PHE A 286 -13.81 -7.05 11.40
C PHE A 286 -14.05 -6.36 12.76
N LYS A 287 -15.25 -5.80 13.03
CA LYS A 287 -15.63 -5.34 14.39
C LYS A 287 -15.89 -6.51 15.34
N GLN A 288 -16.44 -7.60 14.84
CA GLN A 288 -16.89 -8.75 15.64
C GLN A 288 -15.78 -9.76 15.94
N THR A 289 -14.73 -9.82 15.11
CA THR A 289 -13.64 -10.80 15.24
C THR A 289 -12.46 -10.37 16.12
N GLY A 290 -12.41 -9.12 16.60
CA GLY A 290 -11.29 -8.62 17.42
C GLY A 290 -9.99 -8.33 16.64
N LEU A 291 -10.06 -8.26 15.30
CA LEU A 291 -8.92 -7.97 14.41
C LEU A 291 -8.54 -6.48 14.28
N ARG A 292 -9.23 -5.58 14.98
CA ARG A 292 -8.99 -4.13 14.90
C ARG A 292 -7.81 -3.70 15.75
N SER A 293 -6.92 -2.91 15.17
CA SER A 293 -5.74 -2.29 15.80
C SER A 293 -6.09 -1.20 16.84
N SER A 294 -7.18 -1.35 17.61
CA SER A 294 -7.65 -0.34 18.58
C SER A 294 -8.54 -0.93 19.70
N GLY A 295 -7.93 -1.46 20.74
CA GLY A 295 -8.59 -1.82 22.00
C GLY A 295 -7.78 -2.79 22.84
N ASP A 296 -8.11 -2.91 24.12
CA ASP A 296 -7.43 -3.80 25.07
C ASP A 296 -7.66 -5.31 24.79
N ASN A 297 -8.43 -5.63 23.73
CA ASN A 297 -8.81 -6.98 23.30
C ASN A 297 -8.29 -7.30 21.87
N GLU A 298 -7.16 -6.74 21.45
CA GLU A 298 -6.54 -7.11 20.17
C GLU A 298 -6.09 -8.57 20.19
N ASN A 299 -6.70 -9.42 19.35
CA ASN A 299 -6.29 -10.82 19.22
C ASN A 299 -5.05 -10.92 18.30
N ILE A 300 -3.87 -10.78 18.91
CA ILE A 300 -2.57 -10.81 18.21
C ILE A 300 -2.37 -12.12 17.44
N GLU A 301 -2.79 -13.26 17.99
CA GLU A 301 -2.65 -14.57 17.35
C GLU A 301 -3.51 -14.67 16.09
N LEU A 302 -4.79 -14.28 16.19
CA LEU A 302 -5.69 -14.21 15.04
C LEU A 302 -5.21 -13.20 13.98
N LYS A 303 -4.66 -12.06 14.40
CA LYS A 303 -4.08 -11.06 13.49
C LYS A 303 -2.88 -11.61 12.75
N GLN A 304 -1.97 -12.31 13.43
CA GLN A 304 -0.83 -12.96 12.80
C GLN A 304 -1.29 -14.05 11.82
N ALA A 305 -2.20 -14.92 12.23
CA ALA A 305 -2.78 -15.96 11.37
C ALA A 305 -3.44 -15.36 10.11
N PHE A 306 -4.21 -14.28 10.24
CA PHE A 306 -4.83 -13.60 9.11
C PHE A 306 -3.80 -12.95 8.17
N MET A 307 -2.70 -12.41 8.69
CA MET A 307 -1.60 -11.89 7.88
C MET A 307 -0.84 -13.01 7.14
N ASP A 308 -0.62 -14.16 7.77
CA ASP A 308 0.02 -15.33 7.14
C ASP A 308 -0.89 -15.96 6.08
N TYR A 309 -2.20 -16.04 6.33
CA TYR A 309 -3.21 -16.41 5.34
C TYR A 309 -3.23 -15.43 4.15
N THR A 310 -3.18 -14.12 4.41
CA THR A 310 -3.10 -13.08 3.36
C THR A 310 -1.86 -13.26 2.48
N LYS A 311 -0.70 -13.54 3.10
CA LYS A 311 0.55 -13.83 2.40
C LYS A 311 0.44 -15.10 1.55
N ALA A 312 -0.15 -16.17 2.09
CA ALA A 312 -0.37 -17.42 1.38
C ALA A 312 -1.33 -17.24 0.19
N ALA A 313 -2.40 -16.46 0.35
CA ALA A 313 -3.34 -16.14 -0.72
C ALA A 313 -2.67 -15.34 -1.85
N TYR A 314 -1.82 -14.35 -1.53
CA TYR A 314 -1.06 -13.62 -2.55
C TYR A 314 -0.07 -14.52 -3.32
N ILE A 315 0.56 -15.50 -2.65
CA ILE A 315 1.41 -16.49 -3.32
C ILE A 315 0.58 -17.43 -4.18
N HIS A 316 -0.58 -17.91 -3.69
CA HIS A 316 -1.48 -18.77 -4.45
C HIS A 316 -1.97 -18.10 -5.74
N GLU A 317 -2.51 -16.88 -5.66
CA GLU A 317 -2.97 -16.12 -6.85
C GLU A 317 -1.81 -15.77 -7.81
N ARG A 318 -0.55 -15.82 -7.35
CA ARG A 318 0.64 -15.62 -8.17
C ARG A 318 1.11 -16.89 -8.89
N GLU A 319 0.90 -18.05 -8.28
CA GLU A 319 1.32 -19.36 -8.82
C GLU A 319 0.21 -20.09 -9.60
N LYS A 320 -1.02 -19.61 -9.50
CA LYS A 320 -2.19 -20.10 -10.23
C LYS A 320 -2.00 -19.97 -11.74
N GLU A 321 -2.46 -20.98 -12.47
CA GLU A 321 -2.51 -20.93 -13.94
C GLU A 321 -3.40 -19.77 -14.42
N PRO A 322 -2.96 -18.97 -15.41
CA PRO A 322 -3.70 -17.80 -15.89
C PRO A 322 -5.13 -18.16 -16.33
N SER A 323 -6.12 -17.61 -15.63
CA SER A 323 -7.53 -17.83 -15.93
C SER A 323 -8.21 -16.56 -16.40
N ASN A 324 -9.06 -16.68 -17.43
CA ASN A 324 -9.96 -15.60 -17.85
C ASN A 324 -11.27 -15.58 -17.04
N ASN A 325 -11.44 -16.48 -16.06
CA ASN A 325 -12.59 -16.47 -15.17
C ASN A 325 -12.36 -15.50 -14.00
N GLU A 326 -12.95 -14.30 -14.06
CA GLU A 326 -12.93 -13.32 -12.97
C GLU A 326 -13.52 -13.86 -11.65
N ASN A 327 -14.37 -14.89 -11.72
CA ASN A 327 -14.98 -15.58 -10.58
C ASN A 327 -14.15 -16.80 -10.11
N SER A 328 -12.86 -16.90 -10.42
CA SER A 328 -12.02 -18.00 -9.89
C SER A 328 -11.93 -17.92 -8.36
N GLU A 329 -11.95 -19.05 -7.65
CA GLU A 329 -11.90 -19.06 -6.19
C GLU A 329 -10.51 -18.63 -5.70
N PHE A 330 -10.44 -17.85 -4.62
CA PHE A 330 -9.19 -17.55 -3.91
C PHE A 330 -8.78 -18.75 -3.04
N LEU A 331 -7.55 -18.72 -2.51
CA LEU A 331 -7.12 -19.67 -1.49
C LEU A 331 -8.09 -19.69 -0.31
N TYR A 332 -8.67 -20.85 -0.03
CA TYR A 332 -9.53 -21.06 1.13
C TYR A 332 -8.74 -21.10 2.44
N ILE A 333 -9.36 -20.60 3.51
CA ILE A 333 -8.88 -20.77 4.89
C ILE A 333 -8.90 -22.27 5.26
N PRO A 334 -7.83 -22.83 5.85
CA PRO A 334 -7.81 -24.21 6.35
C PRO A 334 -8.93 -24.48 7.37
N ALA A 335 -9.56 -25.65 7.32
CA ALA A 335 -10.71 -25.98 8.16
C ALA A 335 -10.40 -26.06 9.68
N ASP A 336 -9.13 -26.22 10.02
CA ASP A 336 -8.54 -26.23 11.36
C ASP A 336 -7.95 -24.87 11.79
N SER A 337 -8.07 -23.84 10.95
CA SER A 337 -7.58 -22.49 11.25
C SER A 337 -8.39 -21.82 12.35
N ILE A 338 -7.71 -21.01 13.17
CA ILE A 338 -8.35 -20.11 14.15
C ILE A 338 -9.10 -18.94 13.49
N ILE A 339 -8.91 -18.73 12.18
CA ILE A 339 -9.51 -17.61 11.44
C ILE A 339 -10.99 -17.92 11.13
N PRO A 340 -11.95 -17.07 11.60
CA PRO A 340 -13.36 -17.20 11.22
C PRO A 340 -13.60 -17.25 9.71
N LYS A 341 -14.53 -18.10 9.27
CA LYS A 341 -14.82 -18.32 7.84
C LYS A 341 -15.32 -17.06 7.12
N GLU A 342 -15.95 -16.15 7.86
CA GLU A 342 -16.43 -14.86 7.38
C GLU A 342 -15.30 -13.93 6.91
N LEU A 343 -14.04 -14.26 7.23
CA LEU A 343 -12.83 -13.56 6.79
C LEU A 343 -12.15 -14.24 5.58
N ASP A 344 -12.70 -15.34 5.06
CA ASP A 344 -12.19 -15.97 3.83
C ASP A 344 -12.34 -14.99 2.65
N PHE A 345 -11.30 -14.89 1.80
CA PHE A 345 -11.35 -13.96 0.67
C PHE A 345 -12.47 -14.27 -0.32
N ASN A 346 -12.93 -15.52 -0.41
CA ASN A 346 -14.10 -15.90 -1.21
C ASN A 346 -15.39 -15.30 -0.63
N GLU A 347 -15.63 -15.44 0.67
CA GLU A 347 -16.79 -14.86 1.35
C GLU A 347 -16.77 -13.32 1.29
N LEU A 348 -15.62 -12.71 1.58
CA LEU A 348 -15.44 -11.25 1.50
C LEU A 348 -15.64 -10.72 0.08
N ALA A 349 -15.18 -11.45 -0.95
CA ALA A 349 -15.43 -11.10 -2.34
C ALA A 349 -16.91 -11.23 -2.72
N MET A 350 -17.62 -12.26 -2.24
CA MET A 350 -19.06 -12.41 -2.42
C MET A 350 -19.83 -11.25 -1.76
N MET A 351 -19.47 -10.86 -0.53
CA MET A 351 -20.05 -9.69 0.15
C MET A 351 -19.81 -8.39 -0.63
N LYS A 352 -18.58 -8.17 -1.12
CA LYS A 352 -18.23 -7.00 -1.95
C LYS A 352 -19.02 -6.98 -3.26
N ALA A 353 -19.09 -8.11 -3.97
CA ALA A 353 -19.81 -8.23 -5.24
C ALA A 353 -21.33 -8.08 -5.08
N LYS A 354 -21.90 -8.44 -3.91
CA LYS A 354 -23.29 -8.12 -3.56
C LYS A 354 -23.47 -6.61 -3.38
N ALA A 355 -22.66 -5.97 -2.54
CA ALA A 355 -22.71 -4.53 -2.29
C ALA A 355 -22.52 -3.69 -3.57
N ASP A 356 -21.60 -4.09 -4.46
CA ASP A 356 -21.36 -3.43 -5.74
C ASP A 356 -22.54 -3.56 -6.71
N ARG A 357 -23.33 -4.65 -6.64
CA ARG A 357 -24.56 -4.82 -7.43
C ARG A 357 -25.73 -4.03 -6.86
N GLU A 358 -25.86 -3.99 -5.54
CA GLU A 358 -26.94 -3.25 -4.86
C GLU A 358 -26.79 -1.74 -5.03
N HIS A 359 -25.58 -1.19 -4.88
CA HIS A 359 -25.34 0.23 -5.13
C HIS A 359 -25.57 0.62 -6.60
N LYS A 360 -25.36 -0.26 -7.58
CA LYS A 360 -25.64 0.05 -9.00
C LYS A 360 -27.13 0.17 -9.36
N LYS A 361 -28.04 -0.18 -8.44
CA LYS A 361 -29.50 -0.05 -8.64
C LYS A 361 -30.09 1.26 -8.08
N HIS A 362 -29.24 2.11 -7.51
CA HIS A 362 -29.57 3.41 -6.90
C HIS A 362 -28.67 4.50 -7.47
#